data_AF-A0A4D7C608-F1
#
_entry.id   AF-A0A4D7C608-F1
#
_cell.length_a   1.000
_cell.length_b   1.000
_cell.length_c   1.000
_cell.angle_alpha   90.00
_cell.angle_beta   90.00
_cell.angle_gamma   90.00
#
_symmetry.space_group_name_H-M   'P 1'
#
loop_
_entity.id
_entity.type
_entity.pdbx_description
1 polymer ?
#
loop_
_entity_poly.entity_id
_entity_poly.type
_entity_poly.pdbx_seq_one_letter_code
_entity_poly.pdbx_strand_id
1 'polypeptide(L)'
;MTQDETNARLVGVSLDEKSLSHLHPDLEREKRIDIHDLLESNQFSPVASYPGGYTGPFQLRMRVTASLVLFDILNKDGDPLETIELPGAGLNAAVRDYISVCESYFAMANTGNAHQIETIDMARRAIHNEAADALMEQLAPRLAIDLYTARRLFRLICLLELRG
;
A
#
# COMPACT_ATOMS: atom_id res chain seq x y z
N MET A 1 22.29 -20.72 17.35
CA MET A 1 21.24 -19.72 17.57
C MET A 1 20.49 -19.64 16.25
N THR A 2 19.36 -20.34 16.17
CA THR A 2 18.61 -20.53 14.93
C THR A 2 18.07 -19.20 14.47
N GLN A 3 18.51 -18.74 13.29
CA GLN A 3 17.76 -17.77 12.51
C GLN A 3 16.49 -18.50 12.09
N ASP A 4 15.40 -18.34 12.84
CA ASP A 4 14.08 -18.57 12.28
C ASP A 4 13.94 -17.55 11.15
N GLU A 5 14.08 -18.01 9.90
CA GLU A 5 13.57 -17.27 8.75
C GLU A 5 12.07 -17.12 8.99
N THR A 6 11.67 -16.01 9.59
CA THR A 6 10.26 -15.70 9.79
C THR A 6 9.60 -15.68 8.42
N ASN A 7 8.69 -16.64 8.19
CA ASN A 7 7.88 -16.73 6.97
C ASN A 7 6.86 -15.57 6.85
N ALA A 8 6.99 -14.54 7.70
CA ALA A 8 6.11 -13.40 7.85
C ALA A 8 6.38 -12.36 6.75
N ARG A 9 5.90 -12.69 5.55
CA ARG A 9 6.00 -11.86 4.35
C ARG A 9 4.78 -12.04 3.46
N LEU A 10 4.56 -11.06 2.59
CA LEU A 10 3.61 -11.15 1.48
C LEU A 10 4.19 -11.96 0.32
N VAL A 11 3.37 -12.88 -0.21
CA VAL A 11 3.60 -13.64 -1.45
C VAL A 11 2.50 -13.43 -2.49
N GLY A 12 1.42 -12.73 -2.11
CA GLY A 12 0.37 -12.30 -3.03
C GLY A 12 -0.21 -10.96 -2.59
N VAL A 13 -0.44 -10.05 -3.54
CA VAL A 13 -1.15 -8.79 -3.31
C VAL A 13 -2.21 -8.65 -4.41
N SER A 14 -3.45 -8.42 -4.02
CA SER A 14 -4.58 -8.18 -4.92
C SER A 14 -5.36 -6.95 -4.47
N LEU A 15 -5.96 -6.26 -5.44
CA LEU A 15 -6.78 -5.08 -5.21
C LEU A 15 -8.19 -5.37 -5.73
N ASP A 16 -9.23 -4.79 -5.12
CA ASP A 16 -10.60 -4.95 -5.63
C ASP A 16 -10.71 -4.41 -7.07
N GLU A 17 -10.93 -5.31 -8.03
CA GLU A 17 -10.94 -5.00 -9.46
C GLU A 17 -12.03 -3.98 -9.83
N LYS A 18 -13.12 -3.91 -9.06
CA LYS A 18 -14.19 -2.93 -9.30
C LYS A 18 -13.68 -1.50 -9.23
N SER A 19 -12.72 -1.23 -8.34
CA SER A 19 -12.10 0.09 -8.17
C SER A 19 -11.07 0.43 -9.25
N LEU A 20 -10.67 -0.52 -10.10
CA LEU A 20 -9.52 -0.38 -11.01
C LEU A 20 -9.87 -0.41 -12.51
N SER A 21 -11.15 -0.49 -12.85
CA SER A 21 -11.63 -0.41 -14.23
C SER A 21 -11.08 0.85 -14.91
N HIS A 22 -10.35 0.72 -16.03
CA HIS A 22 -9.88 1.83 -16.87
C HIS A 22 -8.83 2.78 -16.23
N LEU A 23 -7.89 2.26 -15.44
CA LEU A 23 -6.71 3.04 -15.03
C LEU A 23 -5.90 3.52 -16.26
N HIS A 24 -5.36 4.74 -16.16
CA HIS A 24 -4.42 5.27 -17.16
C HIS A 24 -3.19 4.34 -17.27
N PRO A 25 -2.60 4.13 -18.46
CA PRO A 25 -1.48 3.21 -18.65
C PRO A 25 -0.29 3.43 -17.70
N ASP A 26 -0.01 4.70 -17.34
CA ASP A 26 1.03 5.03 -16.37
C ASP A 26 0.70 4.57 -14.94
N LEU A 27 -0.55 4.73 -14.51
CA LEU A 27 -1.00 4.26 -13.19
C LEU A 27 -1.02 2.74 -13.12
N GLU A 28 -1.43 2.07 -14.22
CA GLU A 28 -1.31 0.61 -14.35
C GLU A 28 0.14 0.12 -14.25
N ARG A 29 1.07 0.86 -14.84
CA ARG A 29 2.50 0.57 -14.74
C ARG A 29 3.02 0.78 -13.32
N GLU A 30 2.70 1.90 -12.69
CA GLU A 30 3.09 2.16 -11.29
C GLU A 30 2.54 1.10 -10.34
N LYS A 31 1.26 0.71 -10.49
CA LYS A 31 0.63 -0.38 -9.73
C LYS A 31 1.41 -1.69 -9.84
N ARG A 32 1.79 -2.09 -11.05
CA ARG A 32 2.58 -3.31 -11.28
C ARG A 32 3.94 -3.25 -10.60
N ILE A 33 4.61 -2.09 -10.65
CA ILE A 33 5.89 -1.88 -9.99
C ILE A 33 5.72 -1.98 -8.46
N ASP A 34 4.73 -1.30 -7.89
CA ASP A 34 4.49 -1.34 -6.44
C ASP A 34 4.17 -2.75 -5.93
N ILE A 35 3.33 -3.50 -6.65
CA ILE A 35 3.01 -4.89 -6.30
C ILE A 35 4.27 -5.77 -6.44
N HIS A 36 5.01 -5.64 -7.54
CA HIS A 36 6.25 -6.39 -7.73
C HIS A 36 7.24 -6.15 -6.59
N ASP A 37 7.51 -4.88 -6.28
CA ASP A 37 8.48 -4.50 -5.26
C ASP A 37 8.03 -4.94 -3.85
N LEU A 38 6.72 -4.94 -3.57
CA LEU A 38 6.17 -5.52 -2.34
C LEU A 38 6.46 -7.01 -2.27
N LEU A 39 6.21 -7.77 -3.34
CA LEU A 39 6.43 -9.20 -3.35
C LEU A 39 7.91 -9.58 -3.30
N GLU A 40 8.79 -8.74 -3.85
CA GLU A 40 10.23 -8.92 -3.79
C GLU A 40 10.79 -8.62 -2.38
N SER A 41 10.37 -7.51 -1.76
CA SER A 41 10.87 -7.08 -0.46
C SER A 41 9.80 -6.37 0.38
N ASN A 42 9.30 -7.08 1.38
CA ASN A 42 8.38 -6.55 2.39
C ASN A 42 8.68 -7.11 3.79
N GLN A 43 8.26 -6.37 4.81
CA GLN A 43 8.09 -6.87 6.16
C GLN A 43 6.60 -6.88 6.47
N PHE A 44 6.04 -8.05 6.76
CA PHE A 44 4.62 -8.21 7.02
C PHE A 44 4.40 -9.20 8.17
N SER A 45 4.35 -8.68 9.39
CA SER A 45 4.30 -9.47 10.62
C SER A 45 3.03 -9.20 11.41
N PRO A 46 1.97 -10.01 11.22
CA PRO A 46 0.79 -9.97 12.07
C PRO A 46 1.16 -10.14 13.55
N VAL A 47 0.52 -9.35 14.42
CA VAL A 47 0.74 -9.38 15.87
C VAL A 47 0.02 -10.59 16.48
N ALA A 48 -1.13 -10.95 15.94
CA ALA A 48 -1.90 -12.11 16.38
C ALA A 48 -1.28 -13.42 15.86
N SER A 49 -1.42 -14.48 16.66
CA SER A 49 -1.17 -15.85 16.20
C SER A 49 -2.41 -16.40 15.50
N TYR A 50 -2.22 -17.03 14.35
CA TYR A 50 -3.31 -17.66 13.61
C TYR A 50 -3.47 -19.15 13.96
N PRO A 51 -4.66 -19.74 13.69
CA PRO A 51 -4.93 -21.15 13.95
C PRO A 51 -3.85 -22.08 13.39
N GLY A 52 -3.53 -23.14 14.13
CA GLY A 52 -2.49 -24.09 13.75
C GLY A 52 -1.06 -23.56 13.84
N GLY A 53 -0.86 -22.38 14.47
CA GLY A 53 0.47 -21.76 14.57
C GLY A 53 0.96 -21.22 13.23
N TYR A 54 0.04 -20.82 12.34
CA TYR A 54 0.39 -20.29 11.03
C TYR A 54 1.10 -18.94 11.15
N THR A 55 2.32 -18.84 10.63
CA THR A 55 3.18 -17.64 10.69
C THR A 55 3.50 -17.05 9.32
N GLY A 56 2.87 -17.55 8.26
CA GLY A 56 3.05 -17.09 6.89
C GLY A 56 3.55 -18.19 5.92
N PRO A 57 3.72 -17.86 4.64
CA PRO A 57 3.59 -16.51 4.08
C PRO A 57 2.14 -16.08 3.89
N PHE A 58 1.91 -14.79 3.69
CA PHE A 58 0.58 -14.21 3.62
C PHE A 58 0.24 -13.75 2.20
N GLN A 59 -1.05 -13.75 1.88
CA GLN A 59 -1.58 -12.96 0.79
C GLN A 59 -2.37 -11.78 1.37
N LEU A 60 -2.33 -10.64 0.69
CA LEU A 60 -3.08 -9.46 1.04
C LEU A 60 -4.07 -9.12 -0.07
N ARG A 61 -5.34 -8.96 0.28
CA ARG A 61 -6.32 -8.31 -0.57
C ARG A 61 -6.71 -6.96 0.03
N MET A 62 -6.58 -5.90 -0.75
CA MET A 62 -6.93 -4.54 -0.34
C MET A 62 -8.24 -4.12 -0.99
N ARG A 63 -9.14 -3.55 -0.19
CA ARG A 63 -10.42 -3.00 -0.64
C ARG A 63 -10.65 -1.64 0.00
N VAL A 64 -11.41 -0.78 -0.65
CA VAL A 64 -11.85 0.50 -0.09
C VAL A 64 -13.37 0.55 -0.06
N THR A 65 -13.89 1.25 0.95
CA THR A 65 -15.29 1.64 1.08
C THR A 65 -15.35 3.15 1.26
N ALA A 66 -16.54 3.74 1.41
CA ALA A 66 -16.67 5.18 1.61
C ALA A 66 -15.95 5.72 2.87
N SER A 67 -15.61 4.86 3.84
CA SER A 67 -15.00 5.29 5.12
C SER A 67 -13.83 4.42 5.61
N LEU A 68 -13.61 3.25 5.01
CA LEU A 68 -12.62 2.28 5.47
C LEU A 68 -11.74 1.78 4.33
N VAL A 69 -10.46 1.63 4.63
CA VAL A 69 -9.53 0.77 3.89
C VAL A 69 -9.51 -0.59 4.60
N LEU A 70 -9.74 -1.66 3.85
CA LEU A 70 -9.81 -3.03 4.35
C LEU A 70 -8.58 -3.82 3.87
N PHE A 71 -7.86 -4.42 4.81
CA PHE A 71 -6.78 -5.38 4.53
C PHE A 71 -7.25 -6.78 4.91
N ASP A 72 -7.67 -7.55 3.91
CA ASP A 72 -7.94 -8.96 4.09
C ASP A 72 -6.62 -9.73 4.01
N ILE A 73 -6.24 -10.34 5.12
CA ILE A 73 -5.06 -11.18 5.26
C ILE A 73 -5.50 -12.63 5.03
N LEU A 74 -4.85 -13.30 4.09
CA LEU A 74 -5.10 -14.69 3.74
C LEU A 74 -3.83 -15.53 3.92
N ASN A 75 -4.00 -16.84 4.10
CA ASN A 75 -2.89 -17.78 4.07
C ASN A 75 -2.38 -17.96 2.62
N LYS A 76 -1.31 -18.74 2.44
CA LYS A 76 -0.72 -19.04 1.13
C LYS A 76 -1.68 -19.75 0.18
N ASP A 77 -2.66 -20.47 0.71
CA ASP A 77 -3.63 -21.26 -0.04
C ASP A 77 -4.88 -20.42 -0.42
N GLY A 78 -4.97 -19.19 0.10
CA GLY A 78 -6.05 -18.25 -0.18
C GLY A 78 -7.21 -18.29 0.82
N ASP A 79 -7.06 -19.01 1.95
CA ASP A 79 -8.07 -19.02 3.01
C ASP A 79 -7.96 -17.75 3.86
N PRO A 80 -9.10 -17.12 4.23
CA PRO A 80 -9.10 -15.92 5.04
C PRO A 80 -8.61 -16.18 6.46
N LEU A 81 -7.73 -15.31 6.96
CA LEU A 81 -7.22 -15.35 8.33
C LEU A 81 -7.80 -14.21 9.19
N GLU A 82 -7.78 -12.98 8.65
CA GLU A 82 -8.25 -11.78 9.35
C GLU A 82 -8.57 -10.67 8.34
N THR A 83 -9.47 -9.76 8.70
CA THR A 83 -9.60 -8.46 8.03
C THR A 83 -9.25 -7.36 9.02
N ILE A 84 -8.29 -6.51 8.65
CA ILE A 84 -7.96 -5.29 9.39
C ILE A 84 -8.74 -4.14 8.74
N GLU A 85 -9.51 -3.43 9.57
CA GLU A 85 -10.26 -2.24 9.15
C GLU A 85 -9.51 -0.98 9.58
N LEU A 86 -9.14 -0.15 8.60
CA LEU A 86 -8.46 1.11 8.81
C LEU A 86 -9.39 2.28 8.48
N PRO A 87 -9.64 3.20 9.43
CA PRO A 87 -10.38 4.42 9.12
C PRO A 87 -9.67 5.26 8.05
N GLY A 88 -10.32 5.46 6.90
CA GLY A 88 -9.76 6.27 5.81
C GLY A 88 -9.49 7.72 6.23
N ALA A 89 -10.25 8.22 7.21
CA ALA A 89 -10.10 9.56 7.78
C ALA A 89 -8.66 9.91 8.21
N GLY A 90 -7.90 8.94 8.74
CA GLY A 90 -6.51 9.15 9.15
C GLY A 90 -5.51 9.28 7.98
N LEU A 91 -5.91 8.92 6.76
CA LEU A 91 -5.10 9.01 5.55
C LEU A 91 -5.56 10.13 4.59
N ASN A 92 -6.77 10.67 4.79
CA ASN A 92 -7.41 11.63 3.89
C ASN A 92 -6.54 12.83 3.50
N ALA A 93 -5.76 13.40 4.44
CA ALA A 93 -4.89 14.54 4.14
C ALA A 93 -3.78 14.14 3.16
N ALA A 94 -3.03 13.10 3.49
CA ALA A 94 -1.96 12.58 2.64
C ALA A 94 -2.48 12.09 1.28
N VAL A 95 -3.66 11.47 1.23
CA VAL A 95 -4.29 11.05 -0.03
C VAL A 95 -4.60 12.27 -0.91
N ARG A 96 -5.21 13.33 -0.37
CA ARG A 96 -5.49 14.56 -1.13
C ARG A 96 -4.22 15.22 -1.64
N ASP A 97 -3.19 15.31 -0.80
CA ASP A 97 -1.91 15.93 -1.18
C ASP A 97 -1.22 15.10 -2.26
N TYR A 98 -1.28 13.76 -2.16
CA TYR A 98 -0.77 12.86 -3.20
C TYR A 98 -1.50 13.05 -4.54
N ILE A 99 -2.83 13.15 -4.52
CA ILE A 99 -3.64 13.39 -5.73
C ILE A 99 -3.26 14.73 -6.37
N SER A 100 -3.14 15.80 -5.57
CA SER A 100 -2.75 17.13 -6.07
C SER A 100 -1.35 17.14 -6.70
N VAL A 101 -0.40 16.41 -6.11
CA VAL A 101 0.95 16.25 -6.66
C VAL A 101 0.93 15.42 -7.95
N CYS A 102 0.11 14.37 -8.02
CA CYS A 102 -0.06 13.59 -9.24
C CYS A 102 -0.64 14.42 -10.39
N GLU A 103 -1.67 15.23 -10.13
CA GLU A 103 -2.25 16.14 -11.12
C GLU A 103 -1.21 17.14 -11.65
N SER A 104 -0.41 17.71 -10.74
CA SER A 104 0.69 18.61 -11.09
C SER A 104 1.76 17.92 -11.94
N TYR A 105 2.10 16.67 -11.61
CA TYR A 105 3.02 15.85 -12.39
C TYR A 105 2.51 15.64 -13.82
N PHE A 106 1.24 15.25 -14.01
CA PHE A 106 0.67 15.04 -15.35
C PHE A 106 0.58 16.33 -16.17
N ALA A 107 0.28 17.46 -15.53
CA ALA A 107 0.28 18.77 -16.20
C ALA A 107 1.68 19.16 -16.71
N MET A 108 2.74 18.72 -16.01
CA MET A 108 4.12 19.16 -16.25
C MET A 108 4.99 18.13 -16.99
N ALA A 109 4.63 16.84 -16.98
CA ALA A 109 5.37 15.81 -17.70
C ALA A 109 5.48 16.10 -19.21
N ASN A 110 4.53 16.85 -19.76
CA ASN A 110 4.53 17.29 -21.16
C ASN A 110 5.38 18.54 -21.44
N THR A 111 5.90 19.23 -20.42
CA THR A 111 6.66 20.49 -20.58
C THR A 111 8.17 20.29 -20.67
N GLY A 112 8.70 19.14 -20.23
CA GLY A 112 10.12 18.79 -20.36
C GLY A 112 11.09 19.49 -19.41
N ASN A 113 10.62 20.16 -18.35
CA ASN A 113 11.49 20.85 -17.40
C ASN A 113 11.98 19.91 -16.26
N ALA A 114 13.20 19.40 -16.40
CA ALA A 114 13.81 18.46 -15.45
C ALA A 114 13.87 18.96 -13.98
N HIS A 115 14.13 20.26 -13.76
CA HIS A 115 14.24 20.82 -12.42
C HIS A 115 12.89 20.84 -11.68
N GLN A 116 11.81 21.09 -12.42
CA GLN A 116 10.46 21.07 -11.86
C GLN A 116 10.00 19.64 -11.55
N ILE A 117 10.38 18.67 -12.39
CA ILE A 117 10.12 17.24 -12.13
C ILE A 117 10.81 16.79 -10.84
N GLU A 118 12.08 17.16 -10.63
CA GLU A 118 12.80 16.85 -9.40
C GLU A 118 12.14 17.46 -8.15
N THR A 119 11.67 18.72 -8.27
CA THR A 119 10.94 19.40 -7.18
C THR A 119 9.64 18.67 -6.81
N ILE A 120 8.88 18.23 -7.83
CA ILE A 120 7.66 17.43 -7.64
C ILE A 120 7.98 16.09 -6.99
N ASP A 121 9.04 15.42 -7.42
CA ASP A 121 9.46 14.13 -6.86
C ASP A 121 9.86 14.26 -5.38
N MET A 122 10.54 15.35 -5.01
CA MET A 122 10.85 15.64 -3.60
C MET A 122 9.57 15.84 -2.76
N ALA A 123 8.59 16.59 -3.26
CA ALA A 123 7.31 16.78 -2.59
C ALA A 123 6.55 15.45 -2.44
N ARG A 124 6.52 14.63 -3.50
CA ARG A 124 5.92 13.29 -3.50
C ARG A 124 6.56 12.39 -2.45
N ARG A 125 7.89 12.44 -2.30
CA ARG A 125 8.61 11.65 -1.28
C ARG A 125 8.25 12.07 0.14
N ALA A 126 8.11 13.36 0.41
CA ALA A 126 7.73 13.87 1.72
C ALA A 126 6.33 13.36 2.12
N ILE A 127 5.35 13.49 1.22
CA ILE A 127 3.98 12.99 1.41
C ILE A 127 3.99 11.49 1.68
N HIS A 128 4.73 10.70 0.90
CA HIS A 128 4.81 9.26 1.11
C HIS A 128 5.39 8.88 2.48
N ASN A 129 6.34 9.65 3.02
CA ASN A 129 6.90 9.34 4.34
C ASN A 129 5.87 9.58 5.44
N GLU A 130 5.25 10.76 5.47
CA GLU A 130 4.23 11.10 6.45
C GLU A 130 3.04 10.13 6.40
N ALA A 131 2.60 9.79 5.18
CA ALA A 131 1.53 8.83 4.98
C ALA A 131 1.88 7.41 5.44
N ALA A 132 3.13 6.99 5.21
CA ALA A 132 3.61 5.69 5.63
C ALA A 132 3.72 5.61 7.15
N ASP A 133 4.17 6.67 7.82
CA ASP A 133 4.21 6.75 9.29
C ASP A 133 2.79 6.64 9.87
N ALA A 134 1.83 7.40 9.32
CA ALA A 134 0.43 7.31 9.74
C ALA A 134 -0.18 5.92 9.51
N LEU A 135 0.12 5.28 8.38
CA LEU A 135 -0.34 3.93 8.07
C LEU A 135 0.27 2.90 9.03
N MET A 136 1.56 3.00 9.33
CA MET A 136 2.24 2.14 10.31
C MET A 136 1.62 2.31 11.70
N GLU A 137 1.34 3.54 12.14
CA GLU A 137 0.73 3.80 13.45
C GLU A 137 -0.66 3.15 13.57
N GLN A 138 -1.51 3.30 12.55
CA GLN A 138 -2.84 2.67 12.56
C GLN A 138 -2.78 1.13 12.51
N LEU A 139 -1.77 0.57 11.83
CA LEU A 139 -1.61 -0.87 11.72
C LEU A 139 -0.92 -1.52 12.92
N ALA A 140 -0.04 -0.81 13.61
CA ALA A 140 0.82 -1.34 14.68
C ALA A 140 0.11 -2.22 15.73
N PRO A 141 -1.17 -1.97 16.11
CA PRO A 141 -1.88 -2.86 17.02
C PRO A 141 -2.12 -4.28 16.49
N ARG A 142 -2.11 -4.49 15.16
CA ARG A 142 -2.47 -5.76 14.52
C ARG A 142 -1.42 -6.28 13.53
N LEU A 143 -0.64 -5.40 12.93
CA LEU A 143 0.29 -5.72 11.87
C LEU A 143 1.51 -4.79 11.95
N ALA A 144 2.69 -5.38 12.16
CA ALA A 144 3.95 -4.68 12.05
C ALA A 144 4.47 -4.75 10.61
N ILE A 145 4.79 -3.59 10.04
CA ILE A 145 5.41 -3.43 8.72
C ILE A 145 6.56 -2.41 8.81
N ASP A 146 7.47 -2.44 7.84
CA ASP A 146 8.50 -1.41 7.70
C ASP A 146 8.00 -0.21 6.86
N LEU A 147 8.79 0.87 6.89
CA LEU A 147 8.50 2.10 6.15
C LEU A 147 8.38 1.85 4.63
N TYR A 148 9.19 0.95 4.06
CA TYR A 148 9.17 0.67 2.62
C TYR A 148 7.89 -0.07 2.20
N THR A 149 7.45 -1.03 3.00
CA THR A 149 6.19 -1.75 2.84
C THR A 149 5.02 -0.77 2.99
N ALA A 150 5.03 0.06 4.02
CA ALA A 150 4.01 1.08 4.27
C ALA A 150 3.88 2.07 3.10
N ARG A 151 4.99 2.56 2.54
CA ARG A 151 4.96 3.48 1.37
C ARG A 151 4.30 2.84 0.14
N ARG A 152 4.61 1.59 -0.16
CA ARG A 152 4.03 0.89 -1.31
C ARG A 152 2.55 0.58 -1.08
N LEU A 153 2.18 0.13 0.12
CA LEU A 153 0.78 -0.07 0.49
C LEU A 153 -0.01 1.24 0.39
N PHE A 154 0.55 2.35 0.88
CA PHE A 154 -0.08 3.66 0.76
C PHE A 154 -0.32 4.07 -0.71
N ARG A 155 0.65 3.87 -1.60
CA ARG A 155 0.47 4.14 -3.03
C ARG A 155 -0.68 3.31 -3.63
N LEU A 156 -0.79 2.04 -3.26
CA LEU A 156 -1.91 1.18 -3.68
C LEU A 156 -3.25 1.65 -3.09
N ILE A 157 -3.27 2.17 -1.86
CA ILE A 157 -4.48 2.82 -1.27
C ILE A 157 -4.88 4.03 -2.11
N CYS A 158 -3.94 4.92 -2.45
CA CYS A 158 -4.26 6.09 -3.28
C CYS A 158 -4.84 5.71 -4.64
N LEU A 159 -4.35 4.63 -5.26
CA LEU A 159 -4.90 4.11 -6.51
C LEU A 159 -6.35 3.63 -6.36
N LEU A 160 -6.69 3.01 -5.23
CA LEU A 160 -8.06 2.60 -4.93
C LEU A 160 -9.00 3.79 -4.66
N GLU A 161 -8.50 4.82 -3.96
CA GLU A 161 -9.26 6.04 -3.62
C GLU A 161 -9.51 6.97 -4.81
N LEU A 162 -8.61 6.98 -5.82
CA LEU A 162 -8.76 7.81 -7.03
C LEU A 162 -10.04 7.52 -7.85
N ARG A 163 -10.79 6.45 -7.54
CA ARG A 163 -11.98 6.00 -8.26
C ARG A 163 -13.18 5.70 -7.34
N GLY A 164 -13.02 5.88 -6.03
CA GLY A 164 -14.06 5.67 -5.00
C GLY A 164 -15.03 6.83 -4.89
#